data_AF-A0A0S7EL17-F1
#
_entry.id   AF-A0A0S7EL17-F1
#
_cell.length_a   1.000
_cell.length_b   1.000
_cell.length_c   1.000
_cell.angle_alpha   90.00
_cell.angle_beta   90.00
_cell.angle_gamma   90.00
#
_symmetry.space_group_name_H-M   'P 1'
#
loop_
_entity.id
_entity.type
_entity.pdbx_description
1 polymer ?
#
loop_
_entity_poly.entity_id
_entity_poly.type
_entity_poly.pdbx_seq_one_letter_code
_entity_poly.pdbx_strand_id
1 'polypeptide(L)'
;SAKAPQVKHMIDYFLTELKKDSEYMVAVRNYITENRNHLSFHKGDIIRLQHMDGLESGKQYGCIVRKTVMLLEELKRDTPEFGWRFGAVFGRSGVFPSNYVHPVAAPDFLFLPAERAEPRDRH
;
A
#
# COMPACT_ATOMS: atom_id res chain seq x y z
N SER A 1 11.38 22.12 26.05
CA SER A 1 11.54 21.27 27.25
C SER A 1 12.90 20.59 27.19
N ALA A 2 13.66 20.54 28.28
CA ALA A 2 14.98 19.89 28.34
C ALA A 2 14.95 18.38 28.06
N LYS A 3 13.77 17.75 28.16
CA LYS A 3 13.54 16.31 27.87
C LYS A 3 13.23 16.02 26.40
N ALA A 4 12.97 17.04 25.59
CA ALA A 4 12.52 16.85 24.20
C ALA A 4 13.53 16.08 23.31
N PRO A 5 14.85 16.32 23.41
CA PRO A 5 15.83 15.56 22.64
C PRO A 5 15.80 14.06 22.97
N GLN A 6 15.74 13.70 24.25
CA GLN A 6 15.74 12.29 24.69
C GLN A 6 14.47 11.57 24.21
N VAL A 7 13.31 12.25 24.30
CA VAL A 7 12.05 11.71 23.79
C VAL A 7 12.11 11.48 22.29
N LYS A 8 12.67 12.42 21.52
CA LYS A 8 12.85 12.27 20.07
C LYS A 8 13.72 11.05 19.73
N HIS A 9 14.87 10.89 20.39
CA HIS A 9 15.77 9.76 20.14
C HIS A 9 15.09 8.41 20.39
N MET A 10 14.32 8.30 21.47
CA MET A 10 13.57 7.09 21.80
C MET A 10 12.51 6.76 20.74
N ILE A 11 11.79 7.77 20.22
CA ILE A 11 10.79 7.60 19.16
C ILE A 11 11.47 7.18 17.84
N ASP A 12 12.54 7.87 17.44
CA ASP A 12 13.26 7.58 16.19
C ASP A 12 13.83 6.15 16.20
N TYR A 13 14.37 5.73 17.33
CA TYR A 13 14.86 4.37 17.52
C TYR A 13 13.73 3.34 17.35
N PHE A 14 12.61 3.54 18.03
CA PHE A 14 11.46 2.64 17.94
C PHE A 14 10.89 2.54 16.51
N LEU A 15 10.76 3.67 15.82
CA LEU A 15 10.31 3.70 14.42
C LEU A 15 11.28 2.98 13.47
N THR A 16 12.58 3.06 13.74
CA THR A 16 13.60 2.36 12.94
C THR A 16 13.47 0.85 13.13
N GLU A 17 13.32 0.38 14.37
CA GLU A 17 13.16 -1.04 14.67
C GLU A 17 11.87 -1.60 14.07
N LEU A 18 10.75 -0.87 14.18
CA LEU A 18 9.47 -1.28 13.58
C LEU A 18 9.51 -1.39 12.05
N LYS A 19 10.35 -0.60 11.37
CA LYS A 19 10.45 -0.61 9.91
C LYS A 19 11.36 -1.72 9.39
N LYS A 20 12.31 -2.19 10.20
CA LYS A 20 13.36 -3.12 9.78
C LYS A 20 12.81 -4.46 9.29
N ASP A 21 11.77 -4.96 9.94
CA ASP A 21 11.15 -6.25 9.63
C ASP A 21 9.76 -6.11 8.97
N SER A 22 9.38 -4.89 8.58
CA SER A 22 8.06 -4.64 8.00
C SER A 22 8.03 -4.96 6.51
N GLU A 23 7.10 -5.81 6.13
CA GLU A 23 6.75 -6.07 4.72
C GLU A 23 5.92 -4.94 4.10
N TYR A 24 5.64 -3.85 4.82
CA TYR A 24 4.75 -2.79 4.36
C TYR A 24 5.51 -1.58 3.85
N MET A 25 5.06 -1.09 2.70
CA MET A 25 5.55 0.10 2.04
C MET A 25 4.41 1.11 1.90
N VAL A 26 4.71 2.40 1.97
CA VAL A 26 3.78 3.47 1.60
C VAL A 26 4.20 4.08 0.27
N ALA A 27 3.25 4.24 -0.64
CA ALA A 27 3.48 4.95 -1.89
C ALA A 27 3.69 6.44 -1.62
N VAL A 28 4.81 7.00 -2.07
CA VAL A 28 5.13 8.43 -1.92
C VAL A 28 4.87 9.23 -3.18
N ARG A 29 4.57 8.56 -4.30
CA ARG A 29 4.22 9.10 -5.61
C ARG A 29 3.12 8.28 -6.26
N ASN A 30 2.43 8.85 -7.24
CA ASN A 30 1.48 8.10 -8.06
C ASN A 30 2.25 7.25 -9.08
N TYR A 31 1.76 6.04 -9.33
CA TYR A 31 2.24 5.16 -10.39
C TYR A 31 1.04 4.49 -11.06
N ILE A 32 0.66 4.98 -12.25
CA ILE A 32 -0.50 4.51 -13.00
C ILE A 32 0.00 3.93 -14.32
N THR A 33 -0.43 2.71 -14.63
CA THR A 33 0.02 1.98 -15.83
C THR A 33 -1.08 1.06 -16.36
N GLU A 34 -1.09 0.85 -17.67
CA GLU A 34 -2.01 -0.05 -18.36
C GLU A 34 -1.50 -1.51 -18.36
N ASN A 35 -0.23 -1.74 -18.00
CA ASN A 35 0.34 -3.07 -17.93
C ASN A 35 -0.25 -3.86 -16.76
N ARG A 36 -0.97 -4.95 -17.07
CA ARG A 36 -1.65 -5.80 -16.08
C ARG A 36 -0.71 -6.50 -15.09
N ASN A 37 0.57 -6.65 -15.46
CA ASN A 37 1.58 -7.26 -14.59
C ASN A 37 2.15 -6.27 -13.56
N HIS A 38 1.81 -4.98 -13.69
CA HIS A 38 2.31 -3.93 -12.82
C HIS A 38 1.23 -3.47 -11.84
N LEU A 39 1.66 -3.12 -10.62
CA LEU A 39 0.76 -2.62 -9.60
C LEU A 39 0.56 -1.11 -9.78
N SER A 40 -0.63 -0.68 -10.16
CA SER A 40 -0.99 0.75 -10.18
C SER A 40 -1.44 1.23 -8.80
N PHE A 41 -0.88 2.33 -8.30
CA PHE A 41 -1.20 2.91 -7.00
C PHE A 41 -1.10 4.44 -7.00
N HIS A 42 -1.69 5.06 -5.99
CA HIS A 42 -1.59 6.49 -5.74
C HIS A 42 -0.76 6.76 -4.49
N LYS A 43 -0.22 7.97 -4.39
CA LYS A 43 0.48 8.45 -3.20
C LYS A 43 -0.41 8.26 -1.96
N GLY A 44 0.15 7.64 -0.93
CA GLY A 44 -0.51 7.32 0.33
C GLY A 44 -1.06 5.89 0.42
N ASP A 45 -1.14 5.15 -0.69
CA ASP A 45 -1.53 3.74 -0.65
C ASP A 45 -0.51 2.91 0.14
N ILE A 46 -1.01 1.98 0.95
CA ILE A 46 -0.15 1.01 1.65
C ILE A 46 -0.07 -0.26 0.82
N ILE A 47 1.15 -0.70 0.57
CA ILE A 47 1.48 -1.87 -0.24
C ILE A 47 2.15 -2.89 0.68
N ARG A 48 1.62 -4.11 0.71
CA ARG A 48 2.31 -5.24 1.34
C ARG A 48 3.19 -5.92 0.29
N LEU A 49 4.47 -6.01 0.57
CA LEU A 49 5.44 -6.73 -0.23
C LEU A 49 5.12 -8.23 -0.19
N GLN A 50 5.32 -8.88 -1.33
CA GLN A 50 5.21 -10.33 -1.47
C GLN A 50 6.52 -10.85 -2.07
N HIS A 51 6.96 -12.03 -1.62
CA HIS A 51 8.16 -12.66 -2.15
C HIS A 51 7.96 -13.06 -3.61
N MET A 52 8.88 -12.66 -4.49
CA MET A 52 8.91 -13.08 -5.88
C MET A 52 10.35 -13.15 -6.38
N ASP A 53 10.75 -14.32 -6.86
CA ASP A 53 12.09 -14.55 -7.39
C ASP A 53 12.28 -13.98 -8.81
N GLY A 54 13.54 -13.70 -9.17
CA GLY A 54 13.91 -13.32 -10.53
C GLY A 54 13.50 -11.90 -10.94
N LEU A 55 13.25 -11.02 -9.96
CA LEU A 55 12.87 -9.64 -10.24
C LEU A 55 14.10 -8.76 -10.52
N GLU A 56 14.00 -7.91 -11.54
CA GLU A 56 15.04 -6.95 -11.90
C GLU A 56 15.39 -5.99 -10.75
N SER A 57 16.66 -5.58 -10.68
CA SER A 57 17.12 -4.60 -9.70
C SER A 57 16.29 -3.31 -9.76
N GLY A 58 15.89 -2.81 -8.59
CA GLY A 58 15.04 -1.60 -8.47
C GLY A 58 13.54 -1.84 -8.69
N LYS A 59 13.10 -3.10 -8.81
CA LYS A 59 11.68 -3.45 -8.80
C LYS A 59 11.30 -4.19 -7.52
N GLN A 60 10.03 -4.11 -7.16
CA GLN A 60 9.40 -4.83 -6.06
C GLN A 60 8.08 -5.45 -6.53
N TYR A 61 7.59 -6.43 -5.77
CA TYR A 61 6.31 -7.09 -6.01
C TYR A 61 5.46 -7.03 -4.75
N GLY A 62 4.16 -6.77 -4.92
CA GLY A 62 3.26 -6.65 -3.79
C GLY A 62 1.83 -6.30 -4.19
N CYS A 63 0.98 -6.09 -3.20
CA CYS A 63 -0.42 -5.72 -3.38
C CYS A 63 -0.81 -4.55 -2.47
N ILE A 64 -1.78 -3.74 -2.90
CA ILE A 64 -2.34 -2.68 -2.05
C ILE A 64 -3.21 -3.34 -0.97
N VAL A 65 -2.91 -3.05 0.29
CA VAL A 65 -3.66 -3.49 1.48
C VAL A 65 -4.53 -2.37 2.08
N ARG A 66 -4.28 -1.13 1.68
CA ARG A 66 -5.12 0.02 2.01
C ARG A 66 -5.06 1.04 0.89
N LYS A 67 -6.18 1.24 0.20
CA LYS A 67 -6.35 2.34 -0.76
C LYS A 67 -7.01 3.52 -0.07
N THR A 68 -6.43 4.71 -0.22
CA THR A 68 -7.06 5.96 0.27
C THR A 68 -8.34 6.23 -0.53
N VAL A 69 -9.36 6.83 0.09
CA VAL A 69 -10.61 7.23 -0.59
C VAL A 69 -10.25 8.14 -1.77
N MET A 70 -10.66 7.76 -2.99
CA MET A 70 -10.45 8.59 -4.17
C MET A 70 -11.73 9.35 -4.48
N LEU A 71 -11.61 10.68 -4.60
CA LEU A 71 -12.62 11.48 -5.27
C LEU A 71 -12.52 11.17 -6.76
N LEU A 72 -13.57 10.61 -7.34
CA LEU A 72 -13.67 10.53 -8.79
C LEU A 72 -13.90 11.94 -9.32
N GLU A 73 -12.84 12.61 -9.78
CA GLU A 73 -12.96 13.90 -10.43
C GLU A 73 -13.70 13.79 -11.77
N GLU A 74 -14.03 14.97 -12.33
CA GLU A 74 -15.00 15.34 -13.35
C GLU A 74 -15.14 14.49 -14.63
N LEU A 75 -14.30 13.47 -14.83
CA LEU A 75 -14.33 12.56 -15.99
C LEU A 75 -15.61 11.70 -16.08
N LYS A 76 -16.41 11.64 -15.01
CA LYS A 76 -17.60 10.76 -14.88
C LYS A 76 -18.78 11.44 -14.17
N ARG A 77 -18.86 12.77 -14.22
CA ARG A 77 -19.88 13.56 -13.50
C ARG A 77 -21.31 13.14 -13.83
N ASP A 78 -21.54 12.68 -15.04
CA ASP A 78 -22.86 12.28 -15.55
C ASP A 78 -23.14 10.78 -15.45
N THR A 79 -22.28 10.01 -14.78
CA THR A 79 -22.46 8.57 -14.62
C THR A 79 -22.78 8.22 -13.15
N PRO A 80 -23.53 7.13 -12.88
CA PRO A 80 -23.85 6.69 -11.52
C PRO A 80 -22.62 6.41 -10.64
N GLU A 81 -21.44 6.34 -11.26
CA GLU A 81 -20.15 6.13 -10.60
C GLU A 81 -19.52 7.41 -10.03
N PHE A 82 -20.14 8.60 -10.18
CA PHE A 82 -19.70 9.86 -9.57
C PHE A 82 -19.80 9.81 -8.03
N GLY A 83 -18.72 10.16 -7.33
CA GLY A 83 -18.67 10.22 -5.86
C GLY A 83 -17.37 9.69 -5.23
N TRP A 84 -17.33 9.63 -3.90
CA TRP A 84 -16.23 9.03 -3.14
C TRP A 84 -16.35 7.52 -3.18
N ARG A 85 -15.31 6.83 -3.68
CA ARG A 85 -15.27 5.36 -3.67
C ARG A 85 -14.16 4.85 -2.78
N PHE A 86 -14.53 3.94 -1.87
CA PHE A 86 -13.60 3.05 -1.20
C PHE A 86 -13.22 1.91 -2.16
N GLY A 87 -11.92 1.72 -2.42
CA GLY A 87 -11.38 0.62 -3.22
C GLY A 87 -10.51 -0.30 -2.36
N ALA A 88 -10.43 -1.58 -2.74
CA ALA A 88 -10.17 -2.75 -1.89
C ALA A 88 -8.95 -2.75 -0.93
N VAL A 89 -9.12 -3.61 0.08
CA VAL A 89 -8.20 -4.09 1.14
C VAL A 89 -7.32 -5.27 0.69
N PHE A 90 -7.51 -5.83 -0.51
CA PHE A 90 -6.55 -6.73 -1.19
C PHE A 90 -6.67 -6.56 -2.71
N GLY A 91 -5.96 -5.57 -3.25
CA GLY A 91 -5.87 -5.37 -4.71
C GLY A 91 -5.07 -6.47 -5.41
N ARG A 92 -5.13 -6.52 -6.76
CA ARG A 92 -4.24 -7.38 -7.56
C ARG A 92 -2.78 -7.13 -7.18
N SER A 93 -2.00 -8.21 -7.05
CA SER A 93 -0.56 -8.08 -6.93
C SER A 93 0.06 -7.66 -8.26
N GLY A 94 1.18 -6.96 -8.20
CA GLY A 94 1.91 -6.57 -9.40
C GLY A 94 3.29 -6.03 -9.08
N VAL A 95 4.10 -5.92 -10.13
CA VAL A 95 5.44 -5.37 -10.06
C VAL A 95 5.38 -3.84 -10.05
N PHE A 96 6.25 -3.19 -9.28
CA PHE A 96 6.37 -1.74 -9.30
C PHE A 96 7.80 -1.26 -9.02
N PRO A 97 8.14 -0.01 -9.39
CA PRO A 97 9.47 0.55 -9.12
C PRO A 97 9.66 0.87 -7.63
N SER A 98 10.78 0.46 -7.04
CA SER A 98 11.05 0.64 -5.61
C SER A 98 11.21 2.10 -5.20
N ASN A 99 11.62 2.99 -6.12
CA ASN A 99 11.82 4.41 -5.85
C ASN A 99 10.51 5.22 -5.68
N TYR A 100 9.35 4.58 -5.83
CA TYR A 100 8.04 5.20 -5.64
C TYR A 100 7.46 4.94 -4.25
N VAL A 101 8.13 4.12 -3.44
CA VAL A 101 7.62 3.68 -2.14
C VAL A 101 8.67 3.84 -1.05
N HIS A 102 8.22 3.91 0.20
CA HIS A 102 9.10 3.93 1.38
C HIS A 102 8.66 2.90 2.42
N PRO A 103 9.61 2.29 3.16
CA PRO A 103 9.28 1.41 4.26
C PRO A 103 8.44 2.12 5.32
N VAL A 104 7.37 1.46 5.75
CA VAL A 104 6.52 1.91 6.85
C VAL A 104 6.39 0.77 7.85
N ALA A 105 6.23 1.09 9.13
CA ALA A 105 5.84 0.09 10.11
C ALA A 105 4.54 -0.59 9.64
N ALA A 106 4.35 -1.87 9.97
CA ALA A 106 3.08 -2.54 9.69
C ALA A 106 1.95 -1.68 10.28
N PRO A 107 1.01 -1.20 9.45
CA PRO A 107 -0.12 -0.47 10.01
C PRO A 107 -0.89 -1.41 10.92
N ASP A 108 -1.51 -0.83 11.94
CA ASP A 108 -2.23 -1.52 13.02
C ASP A 108 -3.54 -2.16 12.51
N PHE A 109 -3.46 -2.98 11.45
CA PHE A 109 -4.53 -3.66 10.74
C PHE A 109 -5.18 -4.79 11.53
N LEU A 110 -5.00 -4.85 12.86
CA LEU A 110 -5.53 -5.90 13.73
C LEU A 110 -7.08 -5.94 13.80
N PHE A 111 -7.78 -5.14 12.98
CA PHE A 111 -9.21 -5.26 12.72
C PHE A 111 -9.57 -5.38 11.23
N LEU A 112 -8.66 -5.89 10.38
CA LEU A 112 -9.10 -6.40 9.09
C LEU A 112 -9.78 -7.77 9.32
N PRO A 113 -11.05 -7.96 8.96
CA PRO A 113 -11.67 -9.27 9.07
C PRO A 113 -10.83 -10.27 8.28
N ALA A 114 -10.38 -11.31 8.96
CA ALA A 114 -9.58 -12.38 8.39
C ALA A 114 -10.29 -12.90 7.13
N GLU A 115 -9.57 -12.84 6.00
CA GLU A 115 -9.73 -13.72 4.85
C GLU A 115 -11.18 -14.12 4.54
N ARG A 116 -11.92 -13.30 3.79
CA ARG A 116 -12.98 -13.89 2.96
C ARG A 116 -12.28 -14.68 1.87
N ALA A 117 -12.09 -15.97 2.14
CA ALA A 117 -11.69 -16.97 1.18
C ALA A 117 -12.44 -16.73 -0.13
N GLU A 118 -11.70 -16.70 -1.23
CA GLU A 118 -12.30 -16.64 -2.57
C GLU A 118 -13.37 -17.73 -2.67
N PRO A 119 -14.58 -17.42 -3.15
CA PRO A 119 -15.55 -18.46 -3.42
C PRO A 119 -14.94 -19.32 -4.52
N ARG A 120 -14.43 -20.49 -4.14
CA ARG A 120 -14.15 -21.56 -5.09
C ARG A 120 -15.50 -21.90 -5.70
N ASP A 121 -15.73 -21.41 -6.92
CA ASP A 121 -16.81 -21.90 -7.77
C ASP A 121 -16.60 -23.41 -7.92
N ARG A 122 -17.34 -24.15 -7.09
CA ARG A 122 -17.81 -25.48 -7.44
C ARG A 122 -19.20 -25.24 -8.01
N HIS A 123 -19.36 -25.39 -9.32
CA HIS A 123 -20.02 -26.52 -9.98
C HIS A 123 -19.90 -26.33 -11.50
#